data_AF-A0ABD3XB27-F1
#
_entry.id   AF-A0ABD3XB27-F1
#
_cell.length_a   1.000
_cell.length_b   1.000
_cell.length_c   1.000
_cell.angle_alpha   90.00
_cell.angle_beta   90.00
_cell.angle_gamma   90.00
#
_symmetry.space_group_name_H-M   'P 1'
#
loop_
_entity.id
_entity.type
_entity.pdbx_description
1 polymer ?
#
loop_
_entity_poly.entity_id
_entity_poly.type
_entity_poly.pdbx_seq_one_letter_code
_entity_poly.pdbx_strand_id
1 'polypeptide(L)' 'CQSGPDFETVKCPQYVETDPLYCIEIHQLCDRRENCPNGEDEDQTMCMFHRAVNILVLFLTPSLLIVITRI' A
#
# COMPACT_ATOMS: atom_id res chain seq x y z
N CYS A 1 5.56 -7.96 8.76
CA CYS A 1 4.78 -6.72 8.77
C CYS A 1 4.93 -6.20 10.19
N GLN A 2 6.07 -5.62 10.51
CA GLN A 2 6.22 -5.01 11.83
C GLN A 2 5.61 -3.62 11.71
N SER A 3 4.61 -3.34 12.54
CA SER A 3 4.14 -1.98 12.78
C SER A 3 5.23 -1.24 13.56
N GLY A 4 6.28 -0.83 12.86
CA GLY A 4 7.36 0.04 13.35
C GLY A 4 7.22 1.43 12.74
N PRO A 5 7.76 2.47 13.39
CA PRO A 5 7.51 3.87 13.05
C PRO A 5 8.07 4.32 11.68
N ASP A 6 8.91 3.52 11.03
CA ASP A 6 9.64 3.93 9.81
C ASP A 6 9.34 3.08 8.56
N PHE A 7 8.46 2.07 8.65
CA PHE A 7 8.17 1.20 7.51
C PHE A 7 6.66 0.96 7.34
N GLU A 8 6.07 1.74 6.43
CA GLU A 8 4.73 1.54 5.88
C GLU A 8 4.72 0.23 5.07
N THR A 9 4.52 -0.89 5.77
CA THR A 9 4.41 -2.22 5.16
C THR A 9 2.97 -2.70 5.18
N VAL A 10 2.57 -3.37 4.10
CA VAL A 10 1.24 -3.91 3.87
C VAL A 10 1.31 -5.43 3.78
N LYS A 11 0.28 -6.08 4.31
CA LYS A 11 0.13 -7.53 4.27
C LYS A 11 -0.52 -7.95 2.95
N CYS A 12 0.02 -8.99 2.29
CA CYS A 12 -0.64 -9.62 1.15
C CYS A 12 -1.95 -10.31 1.58
N PRO A 13 -3.05 -10.18 0.80
CA PRO A 13 -4.38 -10.66 1.18
C PRO A 13 -4.53 -12.19 1.22
N GLN A 14 -3.50 -12.95 0.84
CA GLN A 14 -3.53 -14.41 0.80
C GLN A 14 -3.92 -15.03 2.15
N TYR A 15 -4.85 -15.98 2.10
CA TYR A 15 -5.27 -16.80 3.24
C TYR A 15 -4.82 -18.24 3.00
N VAL A 16 -3.55 -18.54 3.29
CA VAL A 16 -3.12 -19.94 3.42
C VAL A 16 -3.13 -20.27 4.90
N GLU A 17 -3.78 -21.37 5.26
CA GLU A 17 -3.93 -21.87 6.65
C GLU A 17 -2.59 -22.08 7.37
N THR A 18 -1.48 -22.11 6.61
CA THR A 18 -0.11 -22.29 7.07
C THR A 18 0.88 -21.25 6.50
N ASP A 19 0.41 -20.14 5.92
CA ASP A 19 1.30 -19.21 5.21
C ASP A 19 2.21 -18.41 6.15
N PRO A 20 3.52 -18.27 5.84
CA PRO A 20 4.29 -17.13 6.33
C PRO A 20 3.63 -15.83 5.87
N LEU A 21 3.38 -14.93 6.82
CA LEU A 21 2.87 -13.59 6.58
C LEU A 21 3.76 -12.84 5.55
N TYR A 22 3.30 -12.72 4.29
CA TYR A 22 3.98 -11.93 3.28
C TYR A 22 3.68 -10.44 3.44
N CYS A 23 4.75 -9.65 3.42
CA CYS A 23 4.70 -8.22 3.69
C CYS A 23 5.57 -7.51 2.67
N ILE A 24 4.99 -6.47 2.09
CA ILE A 24 5.63 -5.62 1.10
C ILE A 24 5.57 -4.18 1.59
N GLU A 25 6.44 -3.32 1.10
CA GLU A 25 6.38 -1.89 1.36
C GLU A 25 5.25 -1.23 0.56
N ILE A 26 4.67 -0.14 1.04
CA ILE A 26 3.57 0.54 0.31
C ILE A 26 3.97 0.96 -1.10
N HIS A 27 5.23 1.34 -1.30
CA HIS A 27 5.71 1.75 -2.61
C HIS A 27 5.77 0.59 -3.63
N GLN A 28 5.66 -0.65 -3.15
CA GLN A 28 5.62 -1.87 -3.95
C GLN A 28 4.18 -2.23 -4.38
N LEU A 29 3.16 -1.50 -3.91
CA LEU A 29 1.79 -1.68 -4.42
C LEU A 29 1.64 -1.02 -5.79
N CYS A 30 1.19 -1.78 -6.78
CA CYS A 30 0.89 -1.28 -8.13
C CYS A 30 2.12 -0.69 -8.86
N ASP A 31 3.31 -1.24 -8.61
CA ASP A 31 4.61 -0.87 -9.17
C ASP A 31 4.97 -1.64 -10.47
N ARG A 32 4.08 -2.54 -10.91
CA ARG A 32 4.22 -3.46 -12.07
C ARG A 32 5.15 -4.64 -11.82
N ARG A 33 5.42 -5.00 -10.58
CA ARG A 33 6.16 -6.20 -10.20
C ARG A 33 5.33 -6.98 -9.19
N GLU A 34 5.26 -8.29 -9.38
CA GLU A 34 4.60 -9.15 -8.41
C GLU A 34 5.50 -9.30 -7.18
N ASN A 35 5.17 -8.60 -6.09
CA ASN A 35 5.84 -8.70 -4.81
C ASN A 35 5.10 -9.62 -3.83
N CYS A 36 3.78 -9.78 -3.99
CA CYS A 36 3.04 -10.82 -3.29
C CYS A 36 3.13 -12.18 -4.03
N PRO A 37 3.00 -13.32 -3.33
CA PRO A 37 3.20 -14.65 -3.93
C PRO A 37 2.28 -14.97 -5.11
N ASN A 38 1.07 -14.38 -5.14
CA ASN A 38 0.11 -14.54 -6.24
C ASN A 38 -0.08 -13.25 -7.05
N GLY A 39 0.77 -12.24 -6.88
CA GLY A 39 0.64 -10.95 -7.57
C GLY A 39 -0.57 -10.12 -7.15
N GLU A 40 -1.10 -10.34 -5.93
CA GLU A 40 -2.30 -9.65 -5.44
C GLU A 40 -2.10 -8.13 -5.30
N ASP A 41 -0.84 -7.70 -5.12
CA ASP A 41 -0.38 -6.32 -5.08
C ASP A 41 -0.50 -5.59 -6.43
N GLU A 42 -0.63 -6.35 -7.52
CA GLU A 42 -0.81 -5.86 -8.89
C GLU A 42 -2.21 -6.14 -9.44
N ASP A 43 -3.16 -6.54 -8.59
CA ASP A 43 -4.55 -6.71 -9.01
C ASP A 43 -5.11 -5.40 -9.57
N GLN A 44 -5.60 -5.44 -10.82
CA GLN A 44 -6.00 -4.24 -11.55
C GLN A 44 -7.17 -3.51 -10.86
N THR A 45 -8.09 -4.25 -10.25
CA THR A 45 -9.25 -3.67 -9.57
C THR A 45 -8.79 -2.97 -8.29
N MET A 46 -7.98 -3.63 -7.48
CA MET A 46 -7.41 -3.07 -6.25
C MET A 46 -6.53 -1.85 -6.55
N CYS A 47 -5.72 -1.90 -7.62
CA CYS A 47 -4.91 -0.77 -8.03
C CYS A 47 -5.73 0.45 -8.47
N MET A 48 -6.89 0.25 -9.13
CA MET A 48 -7.78 1.36 -9.42
C MET A 48 -8.34 2.00 -8.15
N PHE A 49 -8.76 1.19 -7.17
CA PHE A 49 -9.22 1.70 -5.87
C PHE A 49 -8.11 2.43 -5.12
N HIS A 50 -6.91 1.85 -5.04
CA HIS A 50 -5.76 2.45 -4.38
C HIS A 50 -5.41 3.82 -4.98
N ARG A 51 -5.42 3.94 -6.32
CA ARG A 51 -5.20 5.22 -7.00
C ARG A 51 -6.32 6.22 -6.74
N ALA A 52 -7.58 5.79 -6.81
CA ALA A 52 -8.73 6.66 -6.55
C ALA A 52 -8.75 7.19 -5.11
N VAL A 53 -8.45 6.33 -4.14
CA VAL A 53 -8.37 6.71 -2.72
C VAL A 53 -7.19 7.65 -2.49
N ASN A 54 -6.01 7.37 -3.03
CA ASN A 54 -4.87 8.29 -2.92
C ASN A 54 -5.19 9.68 -3.47
N ILE A 55 -5.82 9.74 -4.66
CA ILE A 55 -6.30 11.00 -5.23
C ILE A 55 -7.30 11.67 -4.28
N LEU A 56 -8.26 10.93 -3.73
CA LEU A 56 -9.25 11.46 -2.81
C LEU A 56 -8.61 12.02 -1.52
N VAL A 57 -7.62 11.35 -0.91
CA VAL A 57 -6.98 11.89 0.30
C VAL A 57 -6.20 13.17 -0.01
N LEU A 58 -5.62 13.33 -1.20
CA LEU A 58 -4.99 14.60 -1.61
C LEU A 58 -5.98 15.76 -1.64
N PHE A 59 -7.24 15.52 -2.03
CA PHE A 59 -8.28 16.56 -2.05
C PHE A 59 -8.91 16.81 -0.68
N LEU A 60 -9.01 15.80 0.18
CA LEU A 60 -9.66 15.90 1.48
C LEU A 60 -8.71 16.29 2.63
N THR A 61 -7.39 16.22 2.42
CA THR A 61 -6.38 16.55 3.43
C THR A 61 -5.52 17.78 3.07
N PRO A 62 -6.10 18.94 2.67
CA PRO A 62 -5.30 20.15 2.45
C PRO A 62 -4.50 20.56 3.70
N SER A 63 -4.92 20.12 4.89
CA SER A 63 -4.19 20.31 6.16
C SER A 63 -2.90 19.48 6.29
N LEU A 64 -2.78 18.32 5.62
CA LEU A 64 -1.60 17.45 5.72
C LEU A 64 -0.49 17.88 4.73
N LEU A 65 -0.87 18.39 3.55
CA LEU A 65 0.08 18.88 2.54
C LEU A 65 0.89 20.08 3.04
N ILE A 66 0.31 20.92 3.91
CA ILE A 66 0.99 22.07 4.53
C ILE A 66 2.12 21.61 5.47
N VAL A 67 2.00 20.44 6.10
CA VAL A 67 3.03 19.92 7.02
C VAL A 67 4.21 19.35 6.24
N ILE A 68 3.97 18.70 5.09
CA ILE A 68 5.03 18.07 4.28
C ILE A 68 5.77 19.09 3.39
N THR A 69 5.09 20.17 2.95
CA THR A 69 5.73 21.26 2.17
C THR A 69 6.41 22.33 3.02
N ARG A 70 6.41 22.17 4.35
CA ARG A 70 7.08 23.05 5.34
C ARG A 70 8.08 22.26 6.20
N ILE A 71 8.76 21.28 5.61
CA ILE A 71 10.00 20.67 6.12
C ILE A 71 11.05 20.77 5.02
#